data_AF-A0A956YBJ4-F1
#
_entry.id   AF-A0A956YBJ4-F1
#
_cell.length_a   1.000
_cell.length_b   1.000
_cell.length_c   1.000
_cell.angle_alpha   90.00
_cell.angle_beta   90.00
_cell.angle_gamma   90.00
#
_symmetry.space_group_name_H-M   'P 1'
#
loop_
_entity.id
_entity.type
_entity.pdbx_description
1 polymer ?
#
loop_
_entity_poly.entity_id
_entity_poly.type
_entity_poly.pdbx_seq_one_letter_code
_entity_poly.pdbx_strand_id
1 'polypeptide(L)'
;MPGKISWLIENKVIILQYIGDVTIEEIQKVADYGNPIISGASAPLVHVIVDETQMTDHPKNVLQGVKAMNTTLSNPKLGWLYFVSIPSEVISFVTKMVLSAARTRYRVVDTLDEAKAALMEADSTLPDLDAMDFATDTILLYEINGDNVTDFQ
;
A
#
# COMPACT_ATOMS: atom_id res chain seq x y z
N MET A 1 13.11 2.74 9.40
CA MET A 1 12.92 3.20 8.01
C MET A 1 11.46 2.93 7.69
N PRO A 2 10.56 3.81 8.08
CA PRO A 2 9.14 3.54 8.24
C PRO A 2 8.39 3.27 6.93
N GLY A 3 8.82 3.78 5.76
CA GLY A 3 8.05 3.61 4.52
C GLY A 3 8.87 3.60 3.23
N LYS A 4 8.54 2.70 2.30
CA LYS A 4 9.00 2.71 0.90
C LYS A 4 7.83 2.74 -0.07
N ILE A 5 7.98 3.47 -1.17
CA ILE A 5 7.02 3.49 -2.28
C ILE A 5 7.75 3.06 -3.55
N SER A 6 7.27 1.99 -4.17
CA SER A 6 7.86 1.44 -5.39
C SER A 6 6.80 1.10 -6.43
N TRP A 7 7.13 1.21 -7.71
CA TRP A 7 6.37 0.53 -8.75
C TRP A 7 6.77 -0.95 -8.79
N LEU A 8 5.79 -1.83 -8.67
CA LEU A 8 5.95 -3.23 -9.10
C LEU A 8 5.70 -3.34 -10.60
N ILE A 9 4.61 -2.72 -11.07
CA ILE A 9 4.35 -2.52 -12.49
C ILE A 9 4.11 -1.03 -12.68
N GLU A 10 4.98 -0.40 -13.46
CA GLU A 10 4.90 1.02 -13.71
C GLU A 10 3.49 1.44 -14.15
N ASN A 11 2.97 2.49 -13.53
CA ASN A 11 1.62 3.02 -13.76
C ASN A 11 0.44 2.09 -13.39
N LYS A 12 0.65 0.87 -12.90
CA LYS A 12 -0.45 -0.06 -12.58
C LYS A 12 -0.45 -0.60 -11.16
N VAL A 13 0.71 -0.95 -10.60
CA VAL A 13 0.78 -1.62 -9.30
C VAL A 13 1.88 -1.00 -8.45
N ILE A 14 1.49 -0.40 -7.33
CA ILE A 14 2.39 0.16 -6.32
C ILE A 14 2.56 -0.87 -5.19
N ILE A 15 3.79 -0.94 -4.68
CA ILE A 15 4.10 -1.56 -3.39
C ILE A 15 4.42 -0.45 -2.39
N LEU A 16 3.75 -0.51 -1.24
CA LEU A 16 4.03 0.26 -0.05
C LEU A 16 4.59 -0.69 0.99
N GLN A 17 5.85 -0.51 1.38
CA GLN A 17 6.46 -1.32 2.44
C GLN A 17 6.62 -0.50 3.69
N TYR A 18 6.07 -0.99 4.80
CA TYR A 18 6.22 -0.40 6.11
C TYR A 18 7.23 -1.22 6.94
N ILE A 19 8.26 -0.57 7.49
CA ILE A 19 9.37 -1.28 8.17
C ILE A 19 9.67 -0.64 9.53
N GLY A 20 9.67 -1.46 10.58
CA GLY A 20 9.95 -1.05 11.95
C GLY A 20 8.74 -0.40 12.62
N ASP A 21 9.00 0.60 13.44
CA ASP A 21 7.96 1.32 14.18
C ASP A 21 7.38 2.42 13.27
N VAL A 22 6.09 2.31 12.95
CA VAL A 22 5.42 3.26 12.04
C VAL A 22 4.43 4.13 12.80
N THR A 23 4.61 5.44 12.67
CA THR A 23 3.77 6.48 13.25
C THR A 23 2.66 6.91 12.30
N ILE A 24 1.67 7.63 12.82
CA ILE A 24 0.55 8.15 12.00
C ILE A 24 1.06 9.21 11.04
N GLU A 25 2.02 10.01 11.47
CA GLU A 25 2.69 11.04 10.69
C GLU A 25 3.43 10.44 9.50
N GLU A 26 4.04 9.28 9.66
CA GLU A 26 4.70 8.56 8.58
C GLU A 26 3.68 7.95 7.60
N ILE A 27 2.57 7.41 8.08
CA ILE A 27 1.46 6.97 7.21
C ILE A 27 0.93 8.15 6.39
N GLN A 28 0.71 9.31 7.02
CA GLN A 28 0.27 10.52 6.33
C GLN A 28 1.28 10.92 5.25
N LYS A 29 2.58 10.94 5.56
CA LYS A 29 3.62 11.24 4.56
C LYS A 29 3.60 10.25 3.41
N VAL A 30 3.54 8.95 3.68
CA VAL A 30 3.42 7.94 2.61
C VAL A 30 2.20 8.21 1.74
N ALA A 31 1.06 8.59 2.32
CA ALA A 31 -0.13 8.99 1.55
C ALA A 31 0.10 10.28 0.73
N ASP A 32 0.77 11.27 1.29
CA ASP A 32 1.05 12.55 0.62
C ASP A 32 1.97 12.39 -0.60
N TYR A 33 2.94 11.47 -0.55
CA TYR A 33 3.82 11.13 -1.67
C TYR A 33 3.20 10.09 -2.62
N GLY A 34 2.43 9.13 -2.09
CA GLY A 34 1.79 8.08 -2.89
C GLY A 34 0.60 8.55 -3.72
N ASN A 35 -0.21 9.47 -3.19
CA ASN A 35 -1.43 9.93 -3.87
C ASN A 35 -1.17 10.67 -5.20
N PRO A 36 -0.14 11.53 -5.33
CA PRO A 36 0.27 12.09 -6.62
C PRO A 36 0.68 11.03 -7.64
N ILE A 37 1.36 9.96 -7.21
CA ILE A 37 1.78 8.86 -8.09
C ILE A 37 0.56 8.14 -8.66
N ILE A 38 -0.42 7.81 -7.82
CA ILE A 38 -1.69 7.18 -8.24
C ILE A 38 -2.45 8.11 -9.19
N SER A 39 -2.53 9.40 -8.86
CA SER A 39 -3.28 10.39 -9.65
C SER A 39 -2.63 10.64 -11.02
N GLY A 40 -1.30 10.67 -11.06
CA GLY A 40 -0.49 10.94 -12.25
C GLY A 40 -0.31 9.73 -13.17
N ALA A 41 -0.58 8.50 -12.68
CA ALA A 41 -0.42 7.29 -13.46
C ALA A 41 -1.25 7.32 -14.77
N SER A 42 -0.66 6.79 -15.84
CA SER A 42 -1.33 6.72 -17.15
C SER A 42 -2.47 5.69 -17.20
N ALA A 43 -2.44 4.67 -16.33
CA ALA A 43 -3.50 3.68 -16.24
C ALA A 43 -4.78 4.26 -15.61
N PRO A 44 -5.97 3.72 -15.94
CA PRO A 44 -7.23 4.16 -15.36
C PRO A 44 -7.35 3.82 -13.87
N LEU A 45 -6.76 2.71 -13.44
CA LEU A 45 -6.71 2.28 -12.04
C LEU A 45 -5.28 1.88 -11.68
N VAL A 46 -4.89 2.20 -10.45
CA VAL A 46 -3.64 1.80 -9.82
C VAL A 46 -3.95 0.95 -8.60
N HIS A 47 -3.42 -0.26 -8.58
CA HIS A 47 -3.51 -1.18 -7.46
C HIS A 47 -2.39 -0.92 -6.47
N VAL A 48 -2.65 -1.18 -5.19
CA VAL A 48 -1.69 -0.92 -4.12
C VAL A 48 -1.60 -2.16 -3.24
N ILE A 49 -0.39 -2.69 -3.11
CA ILE A 49 -0.04 -3.72 -2.13
C ILE A 49 0.62 -3.01 -0.95
N VAL A 50 0.08 -3.23 0.24
CA VAL A 50 0.59 -2.71 1.51
C VAL A 50 1.22 -3.88 2.25
N ASP A 51 2.54 -3.87 2.32
CA ASP A 51 3.37 -4.87 2.97
C ASP A 51 3.75 -4.40 4.37
N GLU A 52 3.12 -4.99 5.39
CA GLU A 52 3.35 -4.69 6.81
C GLU A 52 4.19 -5.79 7.48
N THR A 53 4.74 -6.76 6.71
CA THR A 53 5.44 -7.93 7.26
C THR A 53 6.66 -7.59 8.11
N GLN A 54 7.26 -6.42 7.90
CA GLN A 54 8.44 -5.95 8.62
C GLN A 54 8.12 -4.85 9.64
N MET A 55 6.83 -4.56 9.92
CA MET A 55 6.44 -3.65 10.98
C MET A 55 6.63 -4.30 12.35
N THR A 56 7.32 -3.60 13.24
CA THR A 56 7.53 -4.03 14.63
C THR A 56 6.51 -3.41 15.58
N ASP A 57 6.01 -2.22 15.27
CA ASP A 57 4.95 -1.55 16.03
C ASP A 57 3.96 -0.85 15.10
N HIS A 58 2.70 -0.82 15.52
CA HIS A 58 1.59 -0.22 14.77
C HIS A 58 1.07 1.00 15.51
N PRO A 59 0.51 2.00 14.79
CA PRO A 59 -0.16 3.10 15.45
C PRO A 59 -1.25 2.60 16.39
N LYS A 60 -1.14 2.96 17.68
CA LYS A 60 -2.15 2.63 18.69
C LYS A 60 -3.54 3.15 18.34
N ASN A 61 -3.61 4.22 17.53
CA ASN A 61 -4.85 4.77 17.01
C ASN A 61 -5.03 4.42 15.53
N VAL A 62 -5.43 3.19 15.26
CA VAL A 62 -5.70 2.66 13.90
C VAL A 62 -6.66 3.56 13.13
N LEU A 63 -7.71 4.09 13.78
CA LEU A 63 -8.68 4.97 13.13
C LEU A 63 -8.03 6.25 12.59
N GLN A 64 -7.10 6.85 13.33
CA GLN A 64 -6.34 8.00 12.85
C GLN A 64 -5.38 7.61 11.71
N GLY A 65 -4.73 6.45 11.80
CA GLY A 65 -3.91 5.92 10.70
C GLY A 65 -4.70 5.76 9.39
N VAL A 66 -5.90 5.18 9.46
CA VAL A 66 -6.75 5.06 8.26
C VAL A 66 -7.25 6.43 7.77
N LYS A 67 -7.58 7.35 8.68
CA LYS A 67 -7.93 8.73 8.29
C LYS A 67 -6.77 9.46 7.60
N ALA A 68 -5.53 9.19 7.98
CA ALA A 68 -4.36 9.77 7.33
C ALA A 68 -4.26 9.35 5.85
N MET A 69 -4.78 8.18 5.51
CA MET A 69 -4.85 7.69 4.14
C MET A 69 -6.09 8.14 3.37
N ASN A 70 -6.99 8.95 3.95
CA ASN A 70 -8.30 9.25 3.36
C ASN A 70 -8.22 9.89 1.96
N THR A 71 -7.20 10.70 1.68
CA THR A 71 -6.93 11.27 0.36
C THR A 71 -6.66 10.17 -0.67
N THR A 72 -5.81 9.21 -0.33
CA THR A 72 -5.53 8.02 -1.15
C THR A 72 -6.76 7.14 -1.31
N LEU A 73 -7.48 6.85 -0.22
CA LEU A 73 -8.66 5.96 -0.24
C LEU A 73 -9.84 6.51 -1.07
N SER A 74 -9.94 7.84 -1.18
CA SER A 74 -10.94 8.53 -1.99
C SER A 74 -10.48 8.83 -3.42
N ASN A 75 -9.27 8.42 -3.78
CA ASN A 75 -8.72 8.67 -5.11
C ASN A 75 -9.51 7.89 -6.19
N PRO A 76 -10.03 8.55 -7.23
CA PRO A 76 -10.82 7.88 -8.27
C PRO A 76 -10.02 6.89 -9.13
N LYS A 77 -8.68 7.00 -9.16
CA LYS A 77 -7.78 6.05 -9.81
C LYS A 77 -7.32 4.93 -8.88
N LEU A 78 -7.72 4.93 -7.61
CA LEU A 78 -7.40 3.82 -6.73
C LEU A 78 -8.20 2.57 -7.14
N GLY A 79 -7.49 1.50 -7.46
CA GLY A 79 -8.06 0.18 -7.71
C GLY A 79 -8.20 -0.63 -6.41
N TRP A 80 -7.79 -1.90 -6.47
CA TRP A 80 -7.69 -2.76 -5.30
C TRP A 80 -6.52 -2.41 -4.37
N LEU A 81 -6.81 -2.45 -3.07
CA LEU A 81 -5.84 -2.44 -1.98
C LEU A 81 -5.67 -3.85 -1.40
N TYR A 82 -4.43 -4.29 -1.26
CA TYR A 82 -4.09 -5.58 -0.65
C TYR A 82 -3.22 -5.33 0.58
N PHE A 83 -3.74 -5.65 1.76
CA PHE A 83 -2.94 -5.58 2.99
C PHE A 83 -2.36 -6.97 3.28
N VAL A 84 -1.04 -7.02 3.44
CA VAL A 84 -0.30 -8.26 3.68
C VAL A 84 0.15 -8.31 5.13
N SER A 85 -0.22 -9.39 5.83
CA SER A 85 0.22 -9.68 7.19
C SER A 85 -0.16 -8.59 8.22
N ILE A 86 -1.46 -8.32 8.39
CA ILE A 86 -1.94 -7.48 9.52
C ILE A 86 -1.84 -8.30 10.83
N PRO A 87 -0.95 -7.96 11.77
CA PRO A 87 -0.59 -8.87 12.87
C PRO A 87 -1.62 -8.96 14.01
N SER A 88 -2.66 -8.13 13.99
CA SER A 88 -3.69 -8.10 15.03
C SER A 88 -5.09 -8.19 14.44
N GLU A 89 -5.88 -9.14 14.92
CA GLU A 89 -7.30 -9.28 14.56
C GLU A 89 -8.09 -7.99 14.85
N VAL A 90 -7.72 -7.25 15.90
CA VAL A 90 -8.35 -5.97 16.25
C VAL A 90 -8.02 -4.89 15.22
N ILE A 91 -6.75 -4.81 14.80
CA ILE A 91 -6.33 -3.88 13.74
C ILE A 91 -7.02 -4.27 12.42
N SER A 92 -7.01 -5.56 12.07
CA SER A 92 -7.69 -6.09 10.88
C SER A 92 -9.19 -5.74 10.89
N PHE A 93 -9.85 -5.88 12.03
CA PHE A 93 -11.27 -5.56 12.19
C PHE A 93 -11.55 -4.06 12.01
N VAL A 94 -10.79 -3.18 12.67
CA VAL A 94 -10.95 -1.72 12.53
C VAL A 94 -10.68 -1.28 11.10
N THR A 95 -9.60 -1.78 10.49
CA THR A 95 -9.25 -1.51 9.10
C THR A 95 -10.38 -1.96 8.17
N LYS A 96 -10.92 -3.17 8.36
CA LYS A 96 -12.07 -3.68 7.59
C LYS A 96 -13.28 -2.77 7.68
N MET A 97 -13.66 -2.34 8.88
CA MET A 97 -14.80 -1.44 9.08
C MET A 97 -14.63 -0.12 8.34
N VAL A 98 -13.45 0.52 8.43
CA VAL A 98 -13.23 1.83 7.82
C VAL A 98 -13.15 1.72 6.30
N LEU A 99 -12.44 0.74 5.77
CA LEU A 99 -12.34 0.52 4.31
C LEU A 99 -13.70 0.18 3.70
N SER A 100 -14.52 -0.62 4.40
CA SER A 100 -15.90 -0.89 4.00
C SER A 100 -16.77 0.38 3.98
N ALA A 101 -16.60 1.27 4.97
CA ALA A 101 -17.30 2.57 4.98
C ALA A 101 -16.86 3.48 3.83
N ALA A 102 -15.57 3.43 3.45
CA ALA A 102 -15.02 4.17 2.31
C ALA A 102 -15.44 3.58 0.94
N ARG A 103 -16.10 2.41 0.91
CA ARG A 103 -16.44 1.64 -0.31
C ARG A 103 -15.22 1.33 -1.18
N THR A 104 -14.05 1.30 -0.57
CA THR A 104 -12.80 0.99 -1.26
C THR A 104 -12.72 -0.51 -1.50
N ARG A 105 -12.22 -0.93 -2.66
CA ARG A 105 -12.00 -2.34 -2.95
C ARG A 105 -10.73 -2.76 -2.22
N TYR A 106 -10.85 -3.64 -1.23
CA TYR A 106 -9.70 -4.14 -0.50
C TYR A 106 -9.80 -5.63 -0.23
N ARG A 107 -8.64 -6.26 -0.03
CA ARG A 107 -8.50 -7.61 0.52
C ARG A 107 -7.37 -7.61 1.55
N VAL A 108 -7.52 -8.42 2.59
CA VAL A 108 -6.44 -8.71 3.54
C VAL A 108 -6.02 -10.14 3.25
N VAL A 109 -4.71 -10.35 3.11
CA VAL A 109 -4.10 -11.65 2.80
C VAL A 109 -2.91 -11.88 3.74
N ASP A 110 -2.50 -13.13 3.87
CA ASP A 110 -1.45 -13.48 4.83
C ASP A 110 -0.06 -13.30 4.20
N THR A 111 0.06 -13.49 2.88
CA THR A 111 1.35 -13.47 2.17
C THR A 111 1.35 -12.59 0.92
N LEU A 112 2.55 -12.18 0.49
CA LEU A 112 2.72 -11.45 -0.78
C LEU A 112 2.27 -12.29 -1.97
N ASP A 113 2.51 -13.60 -1.97
CA ASP A 113 2.10 -14.49 -3.05
C ASP A 113 0.57 -14.59 -3.16
N GLU A 114 -0.14 -14.62 -2.03
CA GLU A 114 -1.60 -14.51 -2.03
C GLU A 114 -2.08 -13.16 -2.57
N ALA A 115 -1.37 -12.06 -2.26
CA ALA A 115 -1.66 -10.75 -2.82
C ALA A 115 -1.51 -10.75 -4.35
N LYS A 116 -0.42 -11.35 -4.88
CA LYS A 116 -0.19 -11.50 -6.33
C LYS A 116 -1.32 -12.27 -6.99
N ALA A 117 -1.63 -13.45 -6.48
CA ALA A 117 -2.67 -14.32 -7.04
C ALA A 117 -4.04 -13.63 -7.06
N ALA A 118 -4.41 -12.98 -5.95
CA ALA A 118 -5.67 -12.26 -5.85
C ALA A 118 -5.71 -11.02 -6.75
N LEU A 119 -4.58 -10.32 -6.92
CA LEU A 119 -4.47 -9.17 -7.80
C LEU A 119 -4.60 -9.57 -9.28
N MET A 120 -3.96 -10.66 -9.70
CA MET A 120 -4.11 -11.21 -11.06
C MET A 120 -5.53 -11.74 -11.34
N GLU A 121 -6.19 -12.31 -10.34
CA GLU A 121 -7.62 -12.69 -10.43
C GLU A 121 -8.51 -11.46 -10.65
N ALA A 122 -8.19 -10.36 -9.96
CA ALA A 122 -8.99 -9.14 -9.97
C ALA A 122 -8.75 -8.25 -11.20
N ASP A 123 -7.55 -8.26 -11.78
CA ASP A 123 -7.19 -7.53 -13.00
C ASP A 123 -6.40 -8.44 -13.96
N SER A 124 -7.12 -9.02 -14.92
CA SER A 124 -6.56 -9.89 -15.95
C SER A 124 -5.70 -9.16 -16.99
N THR A 125 -5.53 -7.83 -16.87
CA THR A 125 -4.65 -7.03 -17.75
C THR A 125 -3.22 -6.91 -17.20
N LEU A 126 -2.97 -7.46 -16.01
CA LEU A 126 -1.64 -7.54 -15.42
C LEU A 126 -0.83 -8.67 -16.07
N PRO A 127 0.51 -8.50 -16.17
CA PRO A 127 1.41 -9.60 -16.50
C PRO A 127 1.40 -10.64 -15.38
N ASP A 128 2.02 -11.80 -15.66
CA ASP A 128 2.25 -12.84 -14.66
C ASP A 128 3.18 -12.33 -13.55
N LEU A 129 2.62 -12.13 -12.36
CA LEU A 129 3.33 -11.64 -11.18
C LEU A 129 4.15 -12.73 -10.47
N ASP A 130 3.85 -14.01 -10.72
CA ASP A 130 4.57 -15.12 -10.08
C ASP A 130 6.01 -15.22 -10.62
N ALA A 131 6.25 -14.70 -11.82
CA ALA A 131 7.57 -14.58 -12.41
C ALA A 131 8.40 -13.39 -11.87
N MET A 132 7.83 -12.53 -11.01
CA MET A 132 8.48 -11.33 -10.49
C MET A 132 8.91 -11.49 -9.02
N ASP A 133 10.13 -11.05 -8.71
CA ASP A 133 10.65 -10.93 -7.35
C ASP A 133 10.47 -9.49 -6.86
N PHE A 134 9.66 -9.32 -5.81
CA PHE A 134 9.31 -8.01 -5.26
C PHE A 134 10.52 -7.31 -4.61
N ALA A 135 11.57 -8.06 -4.25
CA ALA A 135 12.79 -7.49 -3.69
C ALA A 135 13.68 -6.85 -4.76
N THR A 136 13.66 -7.33 -6.00
CA THR A 136 14.59 -6.92 -7.05
C THR A 136 13.95 -6.25 -8.25
N ASP A 137 12.70 -6.58 -8.54
CA ASP A 137 12.03 -6.18 -9.78
C ASP A 137 11.16 -4.94 -9.61
N THR A 138 11.31 -4.23 -8.49
CA THR A 138 10.58 -2.99 -8.21
C THR A 138 11.42 -1.76 -8.53
N ILE A 139 10.75 -0.72 -9.02
CA ILE A 139 11.35 0.60 -9.25
C ILE A 139 11.05 1.43 -8.00
N LEU A 140 12.06 1.61 -7.15
CA LEU A 140 11.96 2.45 -5.96
C LEU A 140 11.78 3.91 -6.35
N LEU A 141 10.76 4.55 -5.80
CA LEU A 141 10.43 5.96 -6.08
C LEU A 141 10.76 6.83 -4.89
N TYR A 142 10.37 6.39 -3.69
CA TYR A 142 10.57 7.13 -2.46
C TYR A 142 10.98 6.22 -1.32
N GLU A 143 11.92 6.69 -0.51
CA GLU A 143 12.15 6.20 0.84
C GLU A 143 11.84 7.31 1.85
N ILE A 144 11.00 6.99 2.82
CA ILE A 144 10.51 7.92 3.84
C ILE A 144 11.02 7.46 5.19
N ASN A 145 11.70 8.36 5.92
CA ASN A 145 12.25 8.11 7.25
C ASN A 145 12.13 9.32 8.17
N GLY A 146 11.05 9.33 8.97
CA GLY A 146 10.66 10.49 9.74
C GLY A 146 10.44 11.69 8.81
N ASP A 147 11.22 12.75 8.99
CA ASP A 147 11.19 13.96 8.14
C ASP A 147 12.06 13.85 6.88
N ASN A 148 12.91 12.82 6.77
CA ASN A 148 13.76 12.64 5.60
C ASN A 148 13.00 11.89 4.52
N VAL A 149 12.92 12.47 3.33
CA VAL A 149 12.37 11.82 2.14
C VAL A 149 13.46 11.81 1.07
N THR A 150 13.79 10.61 0.60
CA THR A 150 14.72 10.43 -0.52
C THR A 150 13.91 10.14 -1.77
N ASP A 151 14.09 10.98 -2.80
CA ASP A 151 13.47 10.84 -4.12
C ASP A 151 14.45 10.15 -5.08
N PHE A 152 13.97 9.14 -5.80
CA PHE A 152 14.75 8.33 -6.74
C PHE A 152 14.29 8.49 -8.20
N GLN A 153 13.35 9.41 -8.48
CA GLN A 153 12.82 9.69 -9.82
C GLN A 153 13.71 10.62 -10.67
#